data_AF-A0AAX4JWY3-F1
#
_entry.id   AF-A0AAX4JWY3-F1
#
_cell.length_a   1.000
_cell.length_b   1.000
_cell.length_c   1.000
_cell.angle_alpha   90.00
_cell.angle_beta   90.00
_cell.angle_gamma   90.00
#
_symmetry.space_group_name_H-M   'P 1'
#
loop_
_entity.id
_entity.type
_entity.pdbx_description
1 polymer ?
#
loop_
_entity_poly.entity_id
_entity_poly.type
_entity_poly.pdbx_seq_one_letter_code
_entity_poly.pdbx_strand_id
1 'polypeptide(L)'
;MSVNTVNPYANNNQLSTLEQDVLWEFAKLNDKVKRASNLARLTAESPNEALLAELRTLEKRMGMVLTLFKASVWAVIVEAQAAEEARAHQQQQEEEVRQQQQQYQQQNASNAGYGYDQYGYGGQEASYDESRGWNDDSII
;
A
#
# COMPACT_ATOMS: atom_id res chain seq x y z
N MET A 1 55.46 -13.20 5.90
CA MET A 1 56.86 -13.67 5.90
C MET A 1 57.59 -13.08 4.70
N SER A 2 58.79 -12.56 4.99
CA SER A 2 59.93 -12.22 4.14
C SER A 2 59.66 -11.57 2.77
N VAL A 3 59.56 -10.23 2.75
CA VAL A 3 60.17 -9.50 1.64
C VAL A 3 61.68 -9.59 1.93
N ASN A 4 62.36 -10.57 1.34
CA ASN A 4 63.82 -10.60 1.40
C ASN A 4 64.30 -9.21 0.93
N THR A 5 65.09 -8.51 1.74
CA THR A 5 65.59 -7.17 1.37
C THR A 5 66.85 -7.25 0.53
N VAL A 6 67.44 -8.44 0.45
CA VAL A 6 68.69 -8.74 -0.25
C VAL A 6 68.42 -9.76 -1.35
N ASN A 7 68.93 -9.49 -2.56
CA ASN A 7 68.81 -10.40 -3.70
C ASN A 7 69.62 -11.69 -3.42
N PRO A 8 68.98 -12.88 -3.29
CA PRO A 8 69.67 -14.13 -3.03
C PRO A 8 70.48 -14.63 -4.24
N TYR A 9 70.24 -14.07 -5.44
CA TYR A 9 70.93 -14.44 -6.67
C TYR A 9 72.19 -13.60 -6.94
N ALA A 10 72.44 -12.55 -6.14
CA ALA A 10 73.49 -11.54 -6.38
C ALA A 10 74.94 -12.07 -6.42
N ASN A 11 75.19 -13.26 -5.84
CA ASN A 11 76.52 -13.87 -5.75
C ASN A 11 76.70 -15.09 -6.66
N ASN A 12 75.79 -15.27 -7.63
CA ASN A 12 75.85 -16.44 -8.51
C ASN A 12 76.69 -16.15 -9.77
N ASN A 13 77.92 -16.68 -9.80
CA ASN A 13 78.85 -16.52 -10.93
C ASN A 13 78.41 -17.22 -12.22
N GLN A 14 77.37 -18.07 -12.18
CA GLN A 14 76.82 -18.73 -13.36
C GLN A 14 75.70 -17.92 -14.04
N LEU A 15 75.24 -16.84 -13.40
CA LEU A 15 74.18 -15.98 -13.90
C LEU A 15 74.76 -14.61 -14.25
N SER A 16 74.33 -14.05 -15.37
CA SER A 16 74.60 -12.64 -15.67
C SER A 16 73.87 -11.72 -14.69
N THR A 17 74.38 -10.50 -14.50
CA THR A 17 73.78 -9.51 -13.59
C THR A 17 72.30 -9.25 -13.91
N LEU A 18 71.95 -9.18 -15.21
CA LEU A 18 70.57 -8.99 -15.64
C LEU A 18 69.67 -10.17 -15.24
N GLU A 19 70.14 -11.41 -15.41
CA GLU A 19 69.37 -12.60 -15.04
C GLU A 19 69.11 -12.66 -13.53
N GLN A 20 70.10 -12.27 -12.71
CA GLN A 20 69.95 -12.20 -11.25
C GLN A 20 68.91 -11.17 -10.82
N ASP A 21 68.86 -10.00 -11.47
CA ASP A 21 67.88 -8.95 -11.18
C ASP A 21 66.48 -9.34 -11.63
N VAL A 22 66.35 -9.94 -12.81
CA VAL A 22 65.05 -10.39 -13.34
C VAL A 22 64.46 -11.49 -12.44
N LEU A 23 65.24 -12.50 -12.09
CA LEU A 23 64.80 -13.57 -11.17
C LEU A 23 64.37 -13.01 -9.80
N TRP A 24 65.06 -11.99 -9.33
CA TRP A 24 64.74 -11.32 -8.09
C TRP A 24 63.42 -10.56 -8.14
N GLU A 25 63.19 -9.79 -9.20
CA GLU A 25 61.92 -9.09 -9.41
C GLU A 25 60.75 -10.06 -9.62
N PHE A 26 60.97 -11.18 -10.32
CA PHE A 26 59.96 -12.25 -10.43
C PHE A 26 59.65 -12.89 -9.08
N ALA A 27 60.64 -13.12 -8.23
CA ALA A 27 60.43 -13.65 -6.89
C ALA A 27 59.57 -12.68 -6.03
N LYS A 28 59.86 -11.38 -6.09
CA LYS A 28 59.04 -10.34 -5.44
C LYS A 28 57.63 -10.27 -6.00
N LEU A 29 57.48 -10.34 -7.32
CA LEU A 29 56.16 -10.32 -7.97
C LEU A 29 55.34 -11.53 -7.55
N ASN A 30 55.93 -12.73 -7.55
CA ASN A 30 55.25 -13.94 -7.12
C ASN A 30 54.78 -13.86 -5.66
N ASP A 31 55.60 -13.32 -4.75
CA ASP A 31 55.17 -13.07 -3.36
C ASP A 31 53.99 -12.09 -3.30
N LYS A 32 54.03 -10.99 -4.06
CA LYS A 32 52.91 -10.03 -4.16
C LYS A 32 51.64 -10.70 -4.71
N VAL A 33 51.75 -11.51 -5.76
CA VAL A 33 50.63 -12.23 -6.36
C VAL A 33 50.03 -13.24 -5.37
N LYS A 34 50.86 -13.99 -4.64
CA LYS A 34 50.40 -14.89 -3.58
C LYS A 34 49.66 -14.14 -2.48
N ARG A 35 50.16 -12.98 -2.05
CA ARG A 35 49.48 -12.14 -1.06
C ARG A 35 48.15 -11.62 -1.59
N ALA A 36 48.11 -11.13 -2.82
CA ALA A 36 46.88 -10.65 -3.44
C ALA A 36 45.84 -11.77 -3.57
N SER A 37 46.26 -12.97 -4.01
CA SER A 37 45.39 -14.15 -4.09
C SER A 37 44.86 -14.57 -2.72
N ASN A 38 45.72 -14.59 -1.69
CA ASN A 38 45.29 -14.90 -0.33
C ASN A 38 44.31 -13.85 0.23
N LEU A 39 44.56 -12.56 -0.01
CA LEU A 39 43.65 -11.47 0.40
C LEU A 39 42.31 -11.54 -0.33
N ALA A 40 42.32 -11.81 -1.64
CA ALA A 40 41.11 -12.00 -2.42
C ALA A 40 40.31 -13.19 -1.90
N ARG A 41 40.99 -14.31 -1.59
CA ARG A 41 40.37 -15.49 -1.01
C ARG A 41 39.77 -15.21 0.36
N LEU A 42 40.50 -14.55 1.26
CA LEU A 42 39.98 -14.14 2.56
C LEU A 42 38.75 -13.24 2.40
N THR A 43 38.81 -12.25 1.52
CA THR A 43 37.69 -11.32 1.27
C THR A 43 36.46 -12.04 0.70
N ALA A 44 36.66 -13.07 -0.13
CA ALA A 44 35.58 -13.89 -0.67
C ALA A 44 35.01 -14.88 0.37
N GLU A 45 35.86 -15.46 1.23
CA GLU A 45 35.48 -16.45 2.24
C GLU A 45 34.92 -15.82 3.52
N SER A 46 35.28 -14.57 3.84
CA SER A 46 34.69 -13.77 4.92
C SER A 46 33.86 -12.61 4.36
N PRO A 47 32.71 -12.89 3.73
CA PRO A 47 31.75 -11.83 3.42
C PRO A 47 31.37 -11.14 4.72
N ASN A 48 31.26 -9.82 4.69
CA ASN A 48 31.09 -8.99 5.89
C ASN A 48 29.78 -9.35 6.62
N GLU A 49 29.85 -10.27 7.58
CA GLU A 49 28.69 -10.79 8.33
C GLU A 49 27.95 -9.67 9.06
N ALA A 50 28.67 -8.63 9.50
CA ALA A 50 28.08 -7.44 10.09
C ALA A 50 27.16 -6.72 9.10
N LEU A 51 27.59 -6.55 7.85
CA LEU A 51 26.78 -5.94 6.79
C LEU A 51 25.55 -6.79 6.47
N LEU A 52 25.68 -8.12 6.42
CA LEU A 52 24.54 -9.01 6.22
C LEU A 52 23.53 -8.93 7.40
N ALA A 53 24.02 -8.82 8.64
CA ALA A 53 23.16 -8.66 9.81
C ALA A 53 22.40 -7.32 9.80
N GLU A 54 23.07 -6.25 9.38
CA GLU A 54 22.44 -4.93 9.19
C GLU A 54 21.38 -4.97 8.08
N LEU A 55 21.70 -5.55 6.92
CA LEU A 55 20.75 -5.71 5.82
C LEU A 55 19.52 -6.54 6.22
N ARG A 56 19.72 -7.64 6.96
CA ARG A 56 18.61 -8.46 7.45
C ARG A 56 17.72 -7.70 8.44
N THR A 57 18.32 -6.85 9.27
CA THR A 57 17.56 -5.98 10.19
C THR A 57 16.75 -4.94 9.42
N LEU A 58 17.34 -4.36 8.38
CA LEU A 58 16.68 -3.41 7.49
C LEU A 58 15.51 -4.08 6.77
N GLU A 59 15.71 -5.26 6.20
CA GLU A 59 14.69 -6.05 5.49
C GLU A 59 13.47 -6.30 6.39
N LYS A 60 13.67 -6.74 7.64
CA LYS A 60 12.57 -6.97 8.59
C LYS A 60 11.76 -5.70 8.85
N ARG A 61 12.44 -4.56 9.04
CA ARG A 61 11.79 -3.27 9.31
C ARG A 61 11.01 -2.80 8.09
N MET A 62 11.63 -2.83 6.91
CA MET A 62 10.98 -2.41 5.66
C MET A 62 9.83 -3.34 5.28
N GLY A 63 9.99 -4.65 5.46
CA GLY A 63 8.94 -5.64 5.22
C GLY A 63 7.74 -5.44 6.13
N MET A 64 7.97 -5.13 7.42
CA MET A 64 6.89 -4.78 8.35
C MET A 64 6.16 -3.50 7.91
N VAL A 65 6.91 -2.45 7.56
CA VAL A 65 6.32 -1.19 7.07
C VAL A 65 5.52 -1.42 5.78
N LEU A 66 6.04 -2.19 4.83
CA LEU A 66 5.34 -2.52 3.58
C LEU A 66 4.04 -3.28 3.85
N THR A 67 4.06 -4.29 4.73
CA THR A 67 2.86 -5.06 5.08
C THR A 67 1.82 -4.19 5.77
N LEU A 68 2.22 -3.36 6.74
CA LEU A 68 1.31 -2.43 7.43
C LEU A 68 0.72 -1.41 6.46
N PHE A 69 1.53 -0.86 5.56
CA PHE A 69 1.07 0.06 4.53
C PHE A 69 0.08 -0.59 3.56
N LYS A 70 0.37 -1.83 3.10
CA LYS A 70 -0.57 -2.58 2.25
C LYS A 70 -1.88 -2.85 2.98
N ALA A 71 -1.82 -3.26 4.25
CA ALA A 71 -3.01 -3.48 5.06
C ALA A 71 -3.82 -2.19 5.26
N SER A 72 -3.17 -1.05 5.52
CA SER A 72 -3.88 0.23 5.69
C SER A 72 -4.55 0.70 4.41
N VAL A 73 -3.89 0.54 3.26
CA VAL A 73 -4.49 0.88 1.96
C VAL A 73 -5.69 -0.02 1.66
N TRP A 74 -5.55 -1.33 1.89
CA TRP A 74 -6.66 -2.27 1.73
C TRP A 74 -7.83 -1.97 2.65
N ALA A 75 -7.58 -1.63 3.92
CA ALA A 75 -8.63 -1.27 4.87
C ALA A 75 -9.45 -0.07 4.38
N VAL A 76 -8.78 0.99 3.89
CA VAL A 76 -9.46 2.19 3.37
C VAL A 76 -10.26 1.90 2.11
N ILE A 77 -9.70 1.11 1.18
CA ILE A 77 -10.41 0.74 -0.05
C ILE A 77 -11.66 -0.08 0.26
N VAL A 78 -11.55 -1.07 1.16
CA VAL A 78 -12.67 -1.90 1.56
C VAL A 78 -13.75 -1.09 2.27
N GLU A 79 -13.36 -0.17 3.16
CA GLU A 79 -14.31 0.71 3.85
C GLU A 79 -15.05 1.65 2.87
N ALA A 80 -14.34 2.19 1.87
CA ALA A 80 -14.96 3.00 0.83
C ALA A 80 -15.97 2.20 -0.02
N GLN A 81 -15.62 0.98 -0.41
CA GLN A 81 -16.51 0.09 -1.17
C GLN A 81 -17.76 -0.29 -0.36
N ALA A 82 -17.59 -0.66 0.91
CA ALA A 82 -18.70 -0.99 1.80
C ALA A 82 -19.65 0.20 2.03
N ALA A 83 -19.10 1.42 2.15
CA ALA A 83 -19.91 2.63 2.29
C ALA A 83 -20.72 2.95 1.02
N GLU A 84 -20.16 2.68 -0.16
CA GLU A 84 -20.86 2.86 -1.44
C GLU A 84 -21.98 1.83 -1.61
N GLU A 85 -21.71 0.56 -1.30
CA GLU A 85 -22.72 -0.51 -1.31
C GLU A 85 -23.86 -0.23 -0.33
N ALA A 86 -23.57 0.24 0.89
CA ALA A 86 -24.60 0.60 1.87
C ALA A 86 -25.51 1.72 1.37
N ARG A 87 -24.97 2.73 0.68
CA ARG A 87 -25.76 3.82 0.08
C ARG A 87 -26.64 3.31 -1.06
N ALA A 88 -26.10 2.44 -1.91
CA ALA A 88 -26.88 1.83 -2.98
C ALA A 88 -28.05 0.98 -2.44
N HIS A 89 -27.81 0.20 -1.39
CA HIS A 89 -28.85 -0.58 -0.72
C HIS A 89 -29.93 0.28 -0.06
N GLN A 90 -29.56 1.42 0.55
CA GLN A 90 -30.54 2.37 1.10
C GLN A 90 -31.42 2.97 0.00
N GLN A 91 -30.85 3.37 -1.13
CA GLN A 91 -31.60 3.91 -2.26
C GLN A 91 -32.58 2.86 -2.84
N GLN A 92 -32.14 1.60 -2.96
CA GLN A 92 -33.01 0.52 -3.41
C GLN A 92 -34.18 0.27 -2.45
N GLN A 93 -33.93 0.24 -1.13
CA GLN A 93 -35.00 0.08 -0.14
C GLN A 93 -36.00 1.24 -0.17
N GLU A 94 -35.54 2.48 -0.33
CA GLU A 94 -36.42 3.63 -0.46
C GLU A 94 -37.28 3.57 -1.72
N GLU A 95 -36.71 3.13 -2.85
CA GLU A 95 -37.46 2.93 -4.10
C GLU A 95 -38.50 1.82 -3.97
N GLU A 96 -38.17 0.70 -3.32
CA GLU A 96 -39.11 -0.41 -3.07
C GLU A 96 -40.26 0.02 -2.17
N VAL A 97 -39.99 0.70 -1.05
CA VAL A 97 -41.01 1.22 -0.15
C VAL A 97 -41.90 2.22 -0.89
N ARG A 98 -41.31 3.10 -1.70
CA ARG A 98 -42.05 4.09 -2.49
C ARG A 98 -42.93 3.45 -3.56
N GLN A 99 -42.46 2.39 -4.23
CA GLN A 99 -43.28 1.63 -5.19
C GLN A 99 -44.44 0.90 -4.50
N GLN A 100 -44.18 0.24 -3.36
CA GLN A 100 -45.22 -0.45 -2.60
C GLN A 100 -46.30 0.51 -2.10
N GLN A 101 -45.90 1.71 -1.63
CA GLN A 101 -46.84 2.73 -1.17
C GLN A 101 -47.70 3.28 -2.32
N GLN A 102 -47.12 3.49 -3.52
CA GLN A 102 -47.89 3.86 -4.72
C GLN A 102 -48.91 2.79 -5.11
N GLN A 103 -48.53 1.51 -5.02
CA GLN A 103 -49.44 0.39 -5.32
C GLN A 103 -50.62 0.34 -4.34
N TYR A 104 -50.36 0.56 -3.04
CA TYR A 104 -51.40 0.65 -2.01
C TYR A 104 -52.37 1.81 -2.27
N GLN A 105 -51.87 2.98 -2.64
CA GLN A 105 -52.72 4.13 -2.97
C GLN A 105 -53.59 3.88 -4.20
N GLN A 106 -53.07 3.22 -5.24
CA GLN A 106 -53.85 2.85 -6.44
C GLN A 106 -54.97 1.85 -6.12
N GLN A 107 -54.71 0.86 -5.25
CA GLN A 107 -55.75 -0.06 -4.79
C GLN A 107 -56.83 0.63 -3.95
N ASN A 108 -56.45 1.58 -3.09
CA ASN A 108 -57.42 2.31 -2.29
C ASN A 108 -58.26 3.29 -3.14
N ALA A 109 -57.65 3.96 -4.13
CA ALA A 109 -58.35 4.84 -5.05
C ALA A 109 -59.33 4.09 -5.97
N SER A 110 -58.99 2.87 -6.40
CA SER A 110 -59.89 2.02 -7.18
C SER A 110 -61.07 1.47 -6.36
N ASN A 111 -60.91 1.30 -5.04
CA ASN A 111 -62.00 0.90 -4.15
C ASN A 111 -62.88 2.10 -3.69
N ALA A 112 -62.31 3.31 -3.59
CA ALA A 112 -63.05 4.54 -3.27
C ALA A 112 -63.93 5.06 -4.43
N GLY A 113 -63.79 4.51 -5.63
CA GLY A 113 -64.63 4.84 -6.79
C GLY A 113 -66.05 4.25 -6.77
N TYR A 114 -66.38 3.40 -5.79
CA TYR A 114 -67.70 2.79 -5.64
C TYR A 114 -68.34 3.18 -4.30
N GLY A 115 -68.68 4.46 -4.15
CA GLY A 115 -69.27 5.00 -2.92
C GLY A 115 -70.24 6.16 -3.19
N TYR A 116 -71.50 5.81 -3.43
CA TYR A 116 -72.72 6.63 -3.32
C TYR A 116 -72.76 8.01 -4.01
N ASP A 117 -73.09 7.99 -5.31
CA ASP A 117 -73.93 9.05 -5.88
C ASP A 117 -75.39 8.78 -5.46
N GLN A 118 -75.83 9.38 -4.34
CA GLN A 118 -77.25 9.41 -4.01
C GLN A 118 -77.64 10.68 -3.23
N TYR A 119 -78.39 11.53 -3.95
CA TYR A 119 -79.24 12.64 -3.52
C TYR A 119 -78.58 13.98 -3.15
N GLY A 120 -78.99 15.00 -3.90
CA GLY A 120 -78.54 16.38 -3.75
C GLY A 120 -79.20 17.17 -2.64
N TYR A 121 -78.70 18.39 -2.43
CA TYR A 121 -79.44 19.65 -2.40
C TYR A 121 -78.41 20.78 -2.24
N GLY A 122 -78.65 21.92 -2.89
CA GLY A 122 -77.73 23.06 -2.91
C GLY A 122 -77.46 23.64 -1.52
N GLY A 123 -76.22 24.09 -1.32
CA GLY A 123 -75.78 24.86 -0.16
C GLY A 123 -74.76 25.91 -0.62
N GLN A 124 -75.07 27.17 -0.31
CA GLN A 124 -74.32 28.37 -0.66
C GLN A 124 -72.91 28.42 -0.03
N GLU A 125 -72.00 29.04 -0.79
CA GLU A 125 -70.83 29.84 -0.40
C GLU A 125 -70.28 29.71 1.04
N ALA A 126 -69.02 29.31 1.15
CA ALA A 126 -68.10 29.90 2.13
C ALA A 126 -66.66 29.82 1.61
N SER A 127 -66.19 30.92 1.05
CA SER A 127 -64.77 31.18 0.79
C SER A 127 -64.07 31.34 2.14
N TYR A 128 -63.33 30.32 2.58
CA TYR A 128 -62.40 30.44 3.70
C TYR A 128 -61.00 30.71 3.14
N ASP A 129 -60.60 31.99 3.24
CA ASP A 129 -59.23 32.45 3.11
C ASP A 129 -58.47 32.04 4.38
N GLU A 130 -57.58 31.05 4.25
CA GLU A 130 -56.72 30.59 5.33
C GLU A 130 -55.25 30.99 5.07
N SER A 131 -55.06 32.24 4.69
CA SER A 131 -53.76 32.91 4.74
C SER A 131 -53.43 33.32 6.18
N ARG A 132 -53.23 32.35 7.07
CA ARG A 132 -52.63 32.59 8.41
C ARG A 132 -51.59 31.52 8.72
N GLY A 133 -50.37 31.84 8.32
CA GLY A 133 -49.16 31.13 8.70
C GLY A 133 -49.05 31.04 10.22
N TRP A 134 -49.01 29.81 10.71
CA TRP A 134 -48.50 29.49 12.03
C TRP A 134 -46.97 29.45 11.92
N ASN A 135 -46.33 30.58 12.22
CA ASN A 135 -44.94 30.58 12.68
C ASN A 135 -44.98 30.15 14.15
N ASP A 136 -44.71 28.88 14.42
CA ASP A 136 -44.37 28.43 15.77
C ASP A 136 -42.86 28.41 15.90
N ASP A 137 -42.33 29.59 16.21
CA ASP A 137 -40.94 29.81 16.57
C ASP A 137 -40.95 30.67 17.83
N SER A 138 -41.04 30.03 19.01
CA SER A 138 -40.49 30.62 20.24
C SER A 138 -40.25 29.55 21.31
N ILE A 139 -38.96 29.27 21.48
CA ILE A 139 -38.33 28.70 22.66
C ILE A 139 -38.47 29.71 23.83
N ILE A 140 -38.53 29.15 25.04
CA ILE A 140 -38.42 29.71 26.42
C ILE A 140 -39.76 30.04 27.09
#